data_AF-A0A535XT14-F1
#
_entry.id   AF-A0A535XT14-F1
#
_cell.length_a   1.000
_cell.length_b   1.000
_cell.length_c   1.000
_cell.angle_alpha   90.00
_cell.angle_beta   90.00
_cell.angle_gamma   90.00
#
_symmetry.space_group_name_H-M   'P 1'
#
loop_
_entity.id
_entity.type
_entity.pdbx_description
1 polymer ?
#
loop_
_entity_poly.entity_id
_entity_poly.type
_entity_poly.pdbx_seq_one_letter_code
_entity_poly.pdbx_strand_id
1 'polypeptide(L)' 'DADLIGIPLRVTVSKRNLKENAAELKLRSASESEMVPLDNAAERIASLVSSWPR' A
#
# COMPACT_ATOMS: atom_id res chain seq x y z
N ASP A 1 -8.92 11.88 5.87
CA ASP A 1 -9.46 10.56 5.53
C ASP A 1 -9.08 10.27 4.08
N ALA A 2 -8.10 9.38 3.84
CA ALA A 2 -7.41 9.27 2.54
C ALA A 2 -8.35 8.87 1.39
N ASP A 3 -9.48 8.24 1.70
CA ASP A 3 -10.49 7.84 0.72
C ASP A 3 -11.30 9.05 0.22
N LEU A 4 -11.47 10.08 1.08
CA LEU A 4 -12.15 11.34 0.76
C LEU A 4 -11.26 12.31 -0.02
N ILE A 5 -9.93 12.15 0.04
CA ILE A 5 -8.95 13.01 -0.65
C ILE A 5 -8.52 12.37 -1.99
N GLY A 6 -9.06 11.19 -2.32
CA GLY A 6 -8.84 10.54 -3.61
C GLY A 6 -7.47 9.88 -3.75
N ILE A 7 -6.79 9.55 -2.64
CA ILE A 7 -5.49 8.89 -2.69
C ILE A 7 -5.67 7.47 -3.27
N PRO A 8 -4.93 7.09 -4.32
CA PRO A 8 -5.11 5.81 -5.01
C PRO A 8 -4.65 4.59 -4.19
N LEU A 9 -3.69 4.80 -3.29
CA LEU A 9 -3.05 3.75 -2.51
C LEU A 9 -2.77 4.22 -1.08
N ARG A 10 -3.13 3.40 -0.09
CA ARG A 10 -2.83 3.60 1.32
C ARG A 10 -1.76 2.59 1.75
N VAL A 11 -0.74 3.07 2.45
CA VAL A 11 0.35 2.26 3.00
C VAL A 11 0.33 2.38 4.51
N THR A 12 0.15 1.27 5.21
CA THR A 12 0.14 1.20 6.67
C THR A 12 1.44 0.59 7.16
N VAL A 13 2.24 1.39 7.87
CA VAL A 13 3.49 0.96 8.51
C VAL A 13 3.32 1.06 10.02
N SER A 14 3.42 -0.07 10.70
CA SER A 14 3.21 -0.22 12.15
C SER A 14 4.34 -1.05 12.77
N LYS A 15 4.54 -0.93 14.09
CA LYS A 15 5.57 -1.74 14.77
C LYS A 15 5.31 -3.26 14.66
N ARG A 16 4.07 -3.68 14.40
CA ARG A 16 3.70 -5.09 14.23
C ARG A 16 4.11 -5.62 12.85
N ASN A 17 3.70 -4.93 11.79
CA ASN A 17 4.00 -5.39 10.43
C ASN A 17 5.51 -5.24 10.10
N LEU A 18 6.19 -4.21 10.64
CA LEU A 18 7.64 -4.10 10.58
C LEU A 18 8.39 -5.28 11.22
N LYS A 19 7.87 -5.84 12.33
CA LYS A 19 8.45 -7.05 12.94
C LYS A 19 8.32 -8.29 12.06
N GLU A 20 7.28 -8.34 11.24
CA GLU A 20 7.05 -9.39 10.24
C GLU A 20 7.75 -9.06 8.91
N ASN A 21 8.57 -7.99 8.88
CA ASN A 21 9.26 -7.47 7.71
C ASN A 21 8.31 -7.21 6.52
N ALA A 22 7.11 -6.73 6.81
CA ALA A 22 6.06 -6.44 5.83
C ALA A 22 5.42 -5.06 6.05
N ALA A 23 4.92 -4.47 4.97
CA ALA A 23 4.07 -3.30 4.96
C ALA A 23 2.69 -3.69 4.44
N GLU A 24 1.64 -3.08 4.99
CA GLU A 24 0.27 -3.34 4.56
C GLU A 24 -0.12 -2.29 3.51
N LEU A 25 -0.51 -2.75 2.33
CA LEU A 25 -0.96 -1.92 1.21
C LEU A 25 -2.46 -2.11 1.01
N LYS A 26 -3.19 -1.01 0.88
CA LYS A 26 -4.62 -1.02 0.54
C LYS A 26 -4.87 -0.08 -0.63
N LEU A 27 -5.25 -0.66 -1.78
CA LEU A 27 -5.69 0.10 -2.93
C LEU A 27 -7.06 0.70 -2.66
N ARG A 28 -7.33 1.89 -3.22
CA ARG A 28 -8.65 2.52 -3.14
C ARG A 28 -9.74 1.67 -3.80
N SER A 29 -9.40 0.97 -4.89
CA SER A 29 -10.31 0.07 -5.60
C SER A 29 -10.47 -1.29 -4.94
N ALA A 30 -9.58 -1.66 -4.01
CA ALA A 30 -9.62 -2.94 -3.32
C ALA A 30 -10.29 -2.81 -1.96
N SER A 31 -11.16 -3.76 -1.64
CA SER A 31 -11.76 -3.85 -0.30
C SER A 31 -10.75 -4.34 0.74
N GLU A 32 -9.86 -5.25 0.31
CA GLU A 32 -8.87 -5.93 1.15
C GLU A 32 -7.50 -5.26 1.08
N SER A 33 -6.74 -5.38 2.17
CA SER A 33 -5.34 -4.98 2.24
C SER A 33 -4.43 -6.18 2.00
N GLU A 34 -3.33 -5.96 1.28
CA GLU A 34 -2.28 -6.95 1.05
C GLU A 34 -1.06 -6.66 1.93
N MET A 35 -0.49 -7.71 2.53
CA MET A 35 0.80 -7.62 3.21
C MET A 35 1.92 -7.86 2.19
N VAL A 36 2.76 -6.86 1.99
CA VAL A 36 3.88 -6.91 1.05
C VAL A 36 5.20 -6.87 1.81
N PRO A 37 6.15 -7.78 1.54
CA PRO A 37 7.48 -7.74 2.14
C PRO A 37 8.16 -6.38 1.93
N LEU A 38 8.79 -5.85 2.97
CA LEU A 38 9.43 -4.53 2.95
C LEU A 38 10.49 -4.40 1.85
N ASP A 39 11.23 -5.46 1.57
CA ASP A 39 12.25 -5.49 0.52
C ASP A 39 11.68 -5.14 -0.88
N ASN A 40 10.42 -5.55 -1.14
CA ASN A 40 9.74 -5.33 -2.42
C ASN A 40 8.64 -4.25 -2.34
N ALA A 41 8.38 -3.70 -1.16
CA ALA A 41 7.27 -2.78 -0.94
C ALA A 41 7.42 -1.51 -1.78
N ALA A 42 8.61 -0.92 -1.82
CA ALA A 42 8.86 0.32 -2.57
C ALA A 42 8.62 0.16 -4.08
N GLU A 43 9.14 -0.92 -4.68
CA GLU A 43 8.96 -1.21 -6.10
C GLU A 43 7.50 -1.51 -6.43
N ARG A 44 6.82 -2.30 -5.58
CA ARG A 44 5.40 -2.61 -5.75
C ARG A 44 4.53 -1.36 -5.65
N ILE A 45 4.79 -0.47 -4.68
CA ILE A 45 4.11 0.82 -4.53
C ILE A 45 4.29 1.65 -5.80
N ALA A 46 5.53 1.79 -6.29
CA ALA A 46 5.84 2.58 -7.47
C ALA A 46 5.10 2.05 -8.72
N SER A 47 5.08 0.73 -8.91
CA SER A 47 4.37 0.08 -10.02
C SER A 47 2.85 0.28 -9.95
N LEU A 48 2.26 0.16 -8.76
CA LEU A 48 0.82 0.40 -8.54
C LEU A 48 0.44 1.87 -8.80
N VAL A 49 1.27 2.81 -8.34
CA VAL A 49 1.04 4.24 -8.58
C VAL A 49 1.24 4.59 -10.06
N SER A 50 2.23 4.01 -10.73
CA SER A 50 2.50 4.27 -12.15
C SER A 50 1.43 3.69 -13.09
N SER A 51 0.76 2.61 -12.69
CA SER A 51 -0.32 1.98 -13.46
C SER A 51 -1.70 2.55 -13.16
N TRP A 52 -1.79 3.51 -12.23
CA TRP A 52 -3.05 4.13 -11.88
C TRP A 52 -3.62 4.95 -13.07
N PRO A 53 -4.87 4.71 -13.49
CA PRO A 53 -5.50 5.48 -14.56
C PRO A 53 -5.65 6.95 -14.15
N ARG A 54 -5.19 7.86 -15.01
CA ARG A 54 -5.28 9.32 -14.79
C ARG A 54 -6.71 9.84 -14.96
#